data_AF-G0Z9U1-F1
#
_entry.id   AF-G0Z9U1-F1
#
_cell.length_a   1.000
_cell.length_b   1.000
_cell.length_c   1.000
_cell.angle_alpha   90.00
_cell.angle_beta   90.00
_cell.angle_gamma   90.00
#
_symmetry.space_group_name_H-M   'P 1'
#
loop_
_entity.id
_entity.type
_entity.pdbx_description
1 polymer ?
#
loop_
_entity_poly.entity_id
_entity_poly.type
_entity_poly.pdbx_seq_one_letter_code
_entity_poly.pdbx_strand_id
1 'polypeptide(L)' 'LRADLLSILTKENASSLRSLDSFLKEKLGMWLSPATLELHQITWDDPASLLEKIVAYEAVHPISNLLDLKRRLGIGR' A
#
# COMPACT_ATOMS: atom_id res chain seq x y z
N LEU A 1 -6.70 2.55 11.30
CA LEU A 1 -6.19 3.07 12.58
C LEU A 1 -5.00 4.02 12.43
N ARG A 2 -3.76 3.57 12.14
CA ARG A 2 -2.60 4.50 12.06
C ARG A 2 -2.75 5.55 10.95
N ALA A 3 -3.31 5.15 9.80
CA ALA A 3 -3.64 6.10 8.73
C ALA A 3 -4.62 7.20 9.20
N ASP A 4 -5.67 6.82 9.94
CA ASP A 4 -6.64 7.75 10.50
C ASP A 4 -6.00 8.67 11.56
N LEU A 5 -5.13 8.13 12.40
CA LEU A 5 -4.35 8.90 13.38
C LEU A 5 -3.47 9.95 12.69
N LEU A 6 -2.80 9.58 11.60
CA LEU A 6 -2.02 10.54 10.80
C LEU A 6 -2.91 11.64 10.22
N SER A 7 -4.12 11.30 9.75
CA SER A 7 -5.09 12.30 9.29
C SER A 7 -5.51 13.26 10.41
N ILE A 8 -5.78 12.75 11.62
CA ILE A 8 -6.10 13.58 12.80
C ILE A 8 -4.93 14.48 13.17
N LEU A 9 -3.69 13.96 13.17
CA LEU A 9 -2.49 14.72 13.49
C LEU A 9 -2.24 15.91 12.54
N THR A 10 -2.79 15.89 11.32
CA THR A 10 -2.74 17.07 10.43
C THR A 10 -3.63 18.22 10.90
N LYS A 11 -4.66 17.94 11.72
CA LYS A 11 -5.63 18.91 12.23
C LYS A 11 -5.33 19.30 13.67
N GLU A 12 -4.90 18.34 14.48
CA GLU A 12 -4.64 18.52 15.91
C GLU A 12 -3.30 17.91 16.31
N ASN A 13 -2.42 18.74 16.84
CA ASN A 13 -1.05 18.35 17.13
C ASN A 13 -0.78 18.08 18.62
N ALA A 14 -1.51 17.12 19.20
CA ALA A 14 -1.36 16.74 20.60
C ALA A 14 -0.17 15.78 20.83
N SER A 15 0.57 15.98 21.93
CA SER A 15 1.74 15.15 22.28
C SER A 15 1.38 13.68 22.49
N SER A 16 0.24 13.40 23.12
CA SER A 16 -0.28 12.03 23.33
C SER A 16 -0.55 11.30 22.02
N LEU A 17 -1.09 11.97 21.01
CA LEU A 17 -1.35 11.40 19.68
C LEU A 17 -0.03 11.08 18.95
N ARG A 18 1.01 11.89 19.12
CA ARG A 18 2.35 11.61 18.59
C ARG A 18 3.02 10.41 19.27
N SER A 19 2.83 10.25 20.58
CA SER A 19 3.30 9.07 21.31
C SER A 19 2.61 7.80 20.78
N LEU A 20 1.31 7.87 20.51
CA LEU A 20 0.57 6.75 19.92
C LEU A 20 1.02 6.44 18.49
N ASP A 21 1.26 7.45 17.64
CA ASP A 21 1.78 7.24 16.28
C ASP A 21 3.15 6.55 16.32
N SER A 22 4.06 7.03 17.18
CA SER A 22 5.39 6.43 17.34
C SER A 22 5.30 4.97 17.75
N PHE A 23 4.44 4.65 18.71
CA PHE A 23 4.23 3.28 19.17
C PHE A 23 3.66 2.38 18.06
N LEU A 24 2.62 2.83 17.34
CA LEU A 24 2.03 2.08 16.23
C LEU A 24 3.03 1.88 15.08
N LYS A 25 3.86 2.91 14.79
CA LYS A 25 4.91 2.84 13.77
C LYS A 25 5.94 1.76 14.11
N GLU A 26 6.40 1.71 15.35
CA GLU A 26 7.35 0.69 15.81
C GLU A 26 6.77 -0.72 15.64
N LYS A 27 5.54 -0.97 16.13
CA LYS A 27 4.92 -2.30 16.04
C LYS A 27 4.63 -2.73 14.61
N LEU A 28 4.09 -1.84 13.79
CA LEU A 28 3.87 -2.13 12.37
C LEU A 28 5.19 -2.37 11.63
N GLY A 29 6.25 -1.63 11.97
CA GLY A 29 7.58 -1.85 11.38
C GLY A 29 8.17 -3.21 11.72
N MET A 30 7.95 -3.71 12.93
CA MET A 30 8.36 -5.06 13.33
C MET A 30 7.54 -6.14 12.60
N TRP A 31 6.22 -5.96 12.46
CA TRP A 31 5.36 -6.95 11.79
C TRP A 31 5.51 -6.97 10.27
N LEU A 32 5.81 -5.82 9.65
CA LEU A 32 6.00 -5.67 8.20
C LEU A 32 7.50 -5.62 7.84
N SER A 33 8.31 -6.37 8.58
CA SER A 33 9.75 -6.48 8.32
C SER A 33 10.04 -7.29 7.05
N PRO A 34 11.20 -7.12 6.41
CA PRO A 34 11.57 -7.95 5.25
C PRO A 34 11.54 -9.46 5.53
N ALA A 35 11.76 -9.88 6.77
CA ALA A 35 11.72 -11.28 7.17
C ALA A 35 10.30 -11.87 7.21
N THR A 36 9.26 -11.04 7.18
CA THR A 36 7.84 -11.44 7.21
C THR A 36 7.11 -11.14 5.89
N LEU A 37 7.80 -10.59 4.90
CA LEU A 37 7.24 -10.29 3.59
C LEU A 37 7.60 -11.39 2.58
N GLU A 38 6.62 -11.74 1.76
CA GLU A 38 6.81 -12.63 0.62
C GLU A 38 6.77 -11.85 -0.68
N LEU A 39 7.69 -12.17 -1.59
CA LEU A 39 7.67 -11.63 -2.94
C LEU A 39 6.79 -12.49 -3.83
N HIS A 40 5.72 -11.89 -4.35
CA HIS A 40 4.84 -12.52 -5.32
C HIS A 40 4.93 -11.77 -6.65
N GLN A 41 5.22 -12.49 -7.73
CA GLN A 41 5.12 -11.94 -9.08
C GLN A 41 3.64 -11.84 -9.45
N ILE A 42 3.18 -10.64 -9.78
CA ILE A 42 1.82 -10.43 -10.25
C ILE A 42 1.79 -10.64 -11.76
N THR A 43 0.83 -11.43 -12.21
CA THR A 43 0.60 -11.77 -13.61
C THR A 43 -0.84 -11.47 -14.03
N TRP A 44 -1.12 -11.58 -15.33
CA TRP A 44 -2.49 -11.39 -15.84
C TRP A 44 -3.49 -12.42 -15.31
N ASP A 45 -3.01 -13.59 -14.86
CA ASP A 45 -3.85 -14.70 -14.41
C ASP A 45 -4.20 -14.62 -12.91
N ASP A 46 -3.69 -13.60 -12.20
CA ASP A 46 -4.04 -13.35 -10.80
C ASP A 46 -5.50 -12.89 -10.63
N PRO A 47 -6.09 -13.06 -9.43
CA PRO A 47 -7.47 -12.70 -9.17
C PRO A 47 -7.79 -11.25 -9.56
N ALA A 48 -8.93 -11.03 -10.23
CA ALA A 48 -9.36 -9.70 -10.64
C ALA A 48 -9.44 -8.71 -9.46
N SER A 49 -9.78 -9.17 -8.26
CA SER A 49 -9.79 -8.35 -7.04
C SER A 49 -8.40 -7.87 -6.60
N LEU A 50 -7.35 -8.63 -6.90
CA LEU A 50 -5.96 -8.16 -6.71
C LEU A 50 -5.60 -7.13 -7.78
N LEU A 51 -5.95 -7.40 -9.04
CA LEU A 51 -5.71 -6.49 -10.16
C LEU A 51 -6.42 -5.14 -9.97
N GLU A 52 -7.64 -5.14 -9.46
CA GLU A 52 -8.38 -3.92 -9.09
C GLU A 52 -7.66 -3.11 -8.02
N LYS A 53 -7.05 -3.77 -7.02
CA LYS A 53 -6.23 -3.08 -6.02
C LYS A 53 -4.99 -2.45 -6.66
N ILE A 54 -4.32 -3.14 -7.57
CA ILE A 54 -3.17 -2.56 -8.29
C ILE A 54 -3.58 -1.31 -9.07
N VAL A 55 -4.72 -1.35 -9.78
CA VAL A 55 -5.25 -0.18 -10.48
C VAL A 55 -5.59 0.96 -9.51
N ALA A 56 -6.24 0.66 -8.39
CA ALA A 56 -6.67 1.67 -7.43
C ALA A 56 -5.51 2.32 -6.66
N TYR A 57 -4.42 1.59 -6.42
CA TYR A 57 -3.28 2.04 -5.61
C TYR A 57 -2.06 2.50 -6.44
N GLU A 58 -2.16 2.55 -7.77
CA GLU A 58 -1.14 3.12 -8.65
C GLU A 58 -1.05 4.65 -8.46
N ALA A 59 -0.03 5.10 -7.73
CA ALA A 59 0.13 6.49 -7.32
C ALA A 59 1.01 7.34 -8.26
N VAL A 60 1.74 6.73 -9.19
CA VAL A 60 2.72 7.43 -10.03
C VAL A 60 2.17 7.64 -11.45
N HIS A 61 1.70 6.57 -12.10
CA HIS A 61 1.20 6.63 -13.47
C HIS A 61 -0.15 5.91 -13.59
N PRO A 62 -1.27 6.63 -13.46
CA PRO A 62 -2.61 6.05 -13.44
C PRO A 62 -2.86 5.07 -14.60
N ILE A 63 -3.42 3.91 -14.28
CA ILE A 63 -3.78 2.89 -15.26
C ILE A 63 -5.09 3.32 -15.93
N SER A 64 -5.04 3.63 -17.22
CA SER A 64 -6.16 4.28 -17.91
C SER A 64 -7.25 3.31 -18.38
N ASN A 65 -6.92 2.02 -18.56
CA ASN A 65 -7.85 0.98 -18.99
C ASN A 65 -7.26 -0.44 -18.81
N LEU A 66 -8.07 -1.46 -19.09
CA LEU A 66 -7.70 -2.87 -18.94
C LEU A 66 -6.54 -3.30 -19.86
N LEU A 67 -6.45 -2.75 -21.07
CA LEU A 67 -5.35 -3.03 -21.99
C LEU A 67 -4.03 -2.45 -21.47
N ASP A 68 -4.06 -1.28 -20.82
CA ASP A 68 -2.89 -0.70 -20.16
C ASP A 68 -2.39 -1.61 -19.04
N LEU A 69 -3.28 -2.07 -18.16
CA LEU A 69 -2.93 -3.02 -17.11
C LEU A 69 -2.28 -4.28 -17.68
N LYS A 70 -2.90 -4.90 -18.70
CA LYS A 70 -2.39 -6.13 -19.33
C LYS A 70 -0.99 -5.95 -19.92
N ARG A 71 -0.70 -4.78 -20.51
CA ARG A 71 0.65 -4.49 -21.02
C ARG A 71 1.69 -4.37 -19.92
N ARG A 72 1.32 -3.82 -18.75
CA ARG A 72 2.23 -3.69 -17.59
C ARG A 72 2.55 -5.02 -16.93
N LEU A 73 1.62 -5.98 -16.98
CA LEU A 73 1.79 -7.34 -16.48
C LEU A 73 2.32 -8.31 -17.56
N GLY A 74 2.64 -7.80 -18.76
CA GLY A 74 3.12 -8.59 -19.88
C GLY A 74 4.58 -8.99 -19.76
N ILE A 75 5.05 -9.85 -20.67
CA ILE A 75 6.43 -10.33 -20.72
C ILE A 75 7.42 -9.17 -20.90
N GLY A 76 8.53 -9.20 -20.15
CA GLY A 76 9.59 -8.19 -20.23
C GLY A 76 9.32 -6.91 -19.43
N ARG A 77 8.38 -6.97 -18.48
CA ARG A 77 8.06 -5.94 -17.50
C ARG A 77 8.30 -6.45 -16.08
#